data_AF-A0A2S6CKF7-F1
#
_entry.id   AF-A0A2S6CKF7-F1
#
_cell.length_a   1.000
_cell.length_b   1.000
_cell.length_c   1.000
_cell.angle_alpha   90.00
_cell.angle_beta   90.00
_cell.angle_gamma   90.00
#
_symmetry.space_group_name_H-M   'P 1'
#
loop_
_entity.id
_entity.type
_entity.pdbx_description
1 polymer ?
#
loop_
_entity_poly.entity_id
_entity_poly.type
_entity_poly.pdbx_seq_one_letter_code
_entity_poly.pdbx_strand_id
1 'polypeptide(L)'
;MPHNRSTDEGREKSGKGFNEEEKAEKSVQESVGNTIERHKTHSGPADELEDESDEQNEQSESALRLRDHLEGLPQELYHYIYDLTFTAGRKRCIYVPWTFTGKYDRGPGMLSINEKLPHLLHVDRRSRKKFARMYFGDPKSILVIHGGAIRNVHIESQHLELIPELVFIRGGRSWDDAYDDRARQDMVAHGFGAAVVEKFEFMSPTEFVARYKDQARRVRKAKARRKSRQSLPHAVVDGP
;
A
#
# COMPACT_ATOMS: atom_id res chain seq x y z
N MET A 1 42.38 -29.40 48.19
CA MET A 1 43.15 -28.13 48.15
C MET A 1 42.85 -27.44 46.82
N PRO A 2 41.87 -26.53 46.75
CA PRO A 2 41.53 -25.82 45.52
C PRO A 2 42.42 -24.58 45.31
N HIS A 3 42.92 -24.39 44.10
CA HIS A 3 43.67 -23.20 43.70
C HIS A 3 42.71 -22.12 43.18
N ASN A 4 42.59 -21.02 43.94
CA ASN A 4 41.98 -19.77 43.51
C ASN A 4 42.91 -19.06 42.51
N ARG A 5 42.38 -18.66 41.35
CA ARG A 5 43.00 -17.67 40.46
C ARG A 5 42.16 -16.40 40.48
N SER A 6 42.67 -15.40 41.18
CA SER A 6 42.28 -14.00 41.04
C SER A 6 43.09 -13.35 39.92
N THR A 7 42.40 -12.65 39.02
CA THR A 7 42.95 -11.60 38.16
C THR A 7 41.95 -10.48 38.30
N ASP A 8 42.15 -9.57 39.25
CA ASP A 8 43.10 -8.43 39.23
C ASP A 8 42.71 -7.36 38.21
N GLU A 9 42.54 -6.18 38.77
CA GLU A 9 41.90 -4.99 38.28
C GLU A 9 42.95 -4.08 37.63
N GLY A 10 42.59 -3.44 36.51
CA GLY A 10 43.34 -2.34 35.92
C GLY A 10 42.35 -1.44 35.17
N ARG A 11 41.76 -0.45 35.84
CA ARG A 11 42.27 0.90 36.09
C ARG A 11 42.26 1.82 34.85
N GLU A 12 41.25 2.70 34.88
CA GLU A 12 41.25 4.13 34.56
C GLU A 12 42.11 4.66 33.40
N LYS A 13 41.45 5.27 32.40
CA LYS A 13 41.71 6.63 31.88
C LYS A 13 40.40 7.16 31.28
N SER A 14 39.68 8.05 31.95
CA SER A 14 39.82 9.52 31.92
C SER A 14 39.44 10.17 30.57
N GLY A 15 38.27 10.81 30.56
CA GLY A 15 38.11 12.20 30.14
C GLY A 15 38.18 12.55 28.65
N LYS A 16 37.00 12.75 28.06
CA LYS A 16 36.64 13.73 27.00
C LYS A 16 35.18 13.44 26.69
N GLY A 17 34.19 14.28 26.95
CA GLY A 17 34.11 15.73 26.97
C GLY A 17 32.66 16.00 26.59
N PHE A 18 31.83 16.24 27.60
CA PHE A 18 30.50 16.84 27.43
C PHE A 18 30.69 18.27 26.91
N ASN A 19 29.99 18.63 25.84
CA ASN A 19 29.47 19.98 25.52
C ASN A 19 29.18 20.05 24.02
N GLU A 20 27.93 19.80 23.62
CA GLU A 20 27.34 20.38 22.40
C GLU A 20 25.82 20.12 22.37
N GLU A 21 25.15 20.60 23.42
CA GLU A 21 23.68 20.65 23.47
C GLU A 21 23.25 21.96 24.14
N GLU A 22 23.61 23.11 23.54
CA GLU A 22 22.99 24.40 23.88
C GLU A 22 23.36 25.52 22.88
N LYS A 23 22.92 25.44 21.61
CA LYS A 23 22.91 26.63 20.72
C LYS A 23 22.07 26.50 19.45
N ALA A 24 20.75 26.39 19.55
CA ALA A 24 19.86 26.73 18.43
C ALA A 24 18.40 27.01 18.84
N GLU A 25 18.14 27.62 20.00
CA GLU A 25 16.82 28.17 20.31
C GLU A 25 16.99 29.58 20.88
N LYS A 26 16.98 30.58 20.00
CA LYS A 26 16.53 31.98 20.25
C LYS A 26 16.78 32.86 19.02
N SER A 27 15.76 32.98 18.19
CA SER A 27 15.43 34.14 17.33
C SER A 27 14.01 33.86 16.82
N VAL A 28 12.95 34.07 17.62
CA VAL A 28 12.30 35.35 17.98
C VAL A 28 12.21 36.31 16.80
N GLN A 29 11.04 36.24 16.15
CA GLN A 29 10.18 37.35 15.73
C GLN A 29 10.87 38.60 15.18
N GLU A 30 10.94 38.70 13.86
CA GLU A 30 10.66 39.92 13.09
C GLU A 30 10.77 39.60 11.59
N SER A 31 9.63 39.44 10.91
CA SER A 31 9.46 39.80 9.49
C SER A 31 8.02 39.49 9.08
N VAL A 32 7.10 40.29 9.63
CA VAL A 32 5.87 40.63 8.93
C VAL A 32 6.23 41.88 8.13
N GLY A 33 6.32 41.77 6.80
CA GLY A 33 6.53 42.94 5.97
C GLY A 33 7.15 42.64 4.61
N ASN A 34 6.30 42.70 3.59
CA ASN A 34 6.61 43.14 2.24
C ASN A 34 7.74 42.42 1.51
N THR A 35 7.37 41.61 0.52
CA THR A 35 7.86 41.79 -0.86
C THR A 35 6.87 41.10 -1.80
N ILE A 36 5.82 41.82 -2.19
CA ILE A 36 5.11 41.57 -3.44
C ILE A 36 6.06 42.07 -4.52
N GLU A 37 6.98 41.21 -4.94
CA GLU A 37 7.80 41.48 -6.11
C GLU A 37 6.94 41.28 -7.36
N ARG A 38 6.46 42.42 -7.85
CA ARG A 38 5.97 42.63 -9.20
C ARG A 38 7.05 42.19 -10.19
N HIS A 39 6.97 40.96 -10.68
CA HIS A 39 7.72 40.55 -11.87
C HIS A 39 6.81 40.51 -13.10
N LYS A 40 7.01 41.55 -13.91
CA LYS A 40 7.00 41.59 -15.37
C LYS A 40 5.86 40.85 -16.08
N THR A 41 4.91 41.69 -16.51
CA THR A 41 4.18 41.55 -17.76
C THR A 41 5.16 41.25 -18.92
N HIS A 42 5.31 39.98 -19.27
CA HIS A 42 5.79 39.58 -20.58
C HIS A 42 4.63 39.75 -21.57
N SER A 43 4.58 40.90 -22.22
CA SER A 43 3.86 41.11 -23.47
C SER A 43 4.62 40.36 -24.58
N GLY A 44 4.32 39.06 -24.73
CA GLY A 44 4.65 38.25 -25.90
C GLY A 44 3.43 38.15 -26.83
N PRO A 45 3.65 37.91 -28.13
CA PRO A 45 2.65 38.14 -29.17
C PRO A 45 1.45 37.21 -29.01
N ALA A 46 0.27 37.81 -29.14
CA ALA A 46 -0.99 37.10 -29.31
C ALA A 46 -0.98 36.44 -30.69
N ASP A 47 -0.58 35.18 -30.74
CA ASP A 47 -0.83 34.32 -31.90
C ASP A 47 -0.95 32.87 -31.41
N GLU A 48 -2.02 32.23 -31.87
CA GLU A 48 -2.30 30.78 -31.82
C GLU A 48 -2.64 30.18 -30.44
N LEU A 49 -3.79 30.60 -29.88
CA LEU A 49 -4.62 29.73 -29.04
C LEU A 49 -5.60 28.99 -29.96
N GLU A 50 -5.11 27.96 -30.65
CA GLU A 50 -5.98 27.02 -31.36
C GLU A 50 -6.71 26.12 -30.35
N ASP A 51 -7.97 26.47 -30.11
CA ASP A 51 -9.16 25.59 -30.11
C ASP A 51 -9.04 24.15 -29.57
N GLU A 52 -8.61 23.96 -28.32
CA GLU A 52 -8.82 22.70 -27.58
C GLU A 52 -10.29 22.49 -27.14
N SER A 53 -11.23 23.31 -27.60
CA SER A 53 -12.62 23.31 -27.12
C SER A 53 -13.50 22.24 -27.78
N ASP A 54 -13.17 21.81 -28.99
CA ASP A 54 -13.97 20.86 -29.76
C ASP A 54 -13.80 19.40 -29.29
N GLU A 55 -12.60 18.98 -28.87
CA GLU A 55 -12.36 17.58 -28.47
C GLU A 55 -13.09 17.15 -27.19
N GLN A 56 -13.30 18.08 -26.25
CA GLN A 56 -14.05 17.79 -25.01
C GLN A 56 -15.54 17.59 -25.28
N ASN A 57 -16.08 18.25 -26.31
CA ASN A 57 -17.49 18.19 -26.65
C ASN A 57 -17.85 16.83 -27.26
N GLU A 58 -17.00 16.28 -28.13
CA GLU A 58 -17.21 14.97 -28.76
C GLU A 58 -17.20 13.81 -27.74
N GLN A 59 -16.33 13.85 -26.74
CA GLN A 59 -16.31 12.85 -25.66
C GLN A 59 -17.60 12.88 -24.85
N SER A 60 -18.17 14.07 -24.65
CA SER A 60 -19.41 14.27 -23.90
C SER A 60 -20.63 13.70 -24.65
N GLU A 61 -20.72 13.94 -25.97
CA GLU A 61 -21.77 13.36 -26.81
C GLU A 61 -21.67 11.84 -26.90
N SER A 62 -20.44 11.31 -27.03
CA SER A 62 -20.19 9.87 -27.04
C SER A 62 -20.64 9.20 -25.73
N ALA A 63 -20.34 9.81 -24.59
CA ALA A 63 -20.77 9.32 -23.29
C ALA A 63 -22.31 9.35 -23.12
N LEU A 64 -22.98 10.38 -23.63
CA LEU A 64 -24.45 10.47 -23.63
C LEU A 64 -25.08 9.37 -24.49
N ARG A 65 -24.59 9.17 -25.71
CA ARG A 65 -25.07 8.09 -26.60
C ARG A 65 -24.88 6.71 -25.99
N LEU A 66 -23.72 6.48 -25.34
CA LEU A 66 -23.48 5.23 -24.61
C LEU A 66 -24.49 5.02 -23.49
N ARG A 67 -24.81 6.09 -22.74
CA ARG A 67 -25.81 6.01 -21.67
C ARG A 67 -27.19 5.66 -22.21
N ASP A 68 -27.64 6.31 -23.27
CA ASP A 68 -28.94 6.02 -23.90
C ASP A 68 -29.02 4.56 -24.38
N HIS A 69 -27.94 4.06 -24.99
CA HIS A 69 -27.86 2.67 -25.41
C HIS A 69 -27.89 1.69 -24.22
N LEU A 70 -27.23 2.02 -23.11
CA LEU A 70 -27.24 1.19 -21.92
C LEU A 70 -28.62 1.19 -21.24
N GLU A 71 -29.32 2.32 -21.19
CA GLU A 71 -30.66 2.43 -20.60
C GLU A 71 -31.73 1.69 -21.42
N GLY A 72 -31.51 1.51 -22.73
CA GLY A 72 -32.38 0.71 -23.60
C GLY A 72 -32.21 -0.81 -23.48
N LEU A 73 -31.22 -1.30 -22.72
CA LEU A 73 -30.98 -2.73 -22.58
C LEU A 73 -31.97 -3.40 -21.62
N PRO A 74 -32.33 -4.68 -21.85
CA PRO A 74 -32.94 -5.51 -20.82
C PRO A 74 -32.10 -5.48 -19.54
N GLN A 75 -32.78 -5.38 -18.39
CA GLN A 75 -32.14 -5.24 -17.07
C GLN A 75 -31.06 -6.31 -16.81
N GLU A 76 -31.26 -7.53 -17.29
CA GLU A 76 -30.33 -8.65 -17.18
C GLU A 76 -29.00 -8.39 -17.91
N LEU A 77 -29.08 -7.86 -19.14
CA LEU A 77 -27.89 -7.51 -19.93
C LEU A 77 -27.18 -6.29 -19.37
N TYR A 78 -27.93 -5.29 -18.90
CA TYR A 78 -27.36 -4.15 -18.19
C TYR A 78 -26.55 -4.62 -16.98
N HIS A 79 -27.14 -5.46 -16.12
CA HIS A 79 -26.44 -6.04 -14.98
C HIS A 79 -25.22 -6.86 -15.38
N TYR A 80 -25.30 -7.63 -16.47
CA TYR A 80 -24.18 -8.45 -16.94
C TYR A 80 -23.00 -7.62 -17.44
N ILE A 81 -23.27 -6.59 -18.26
CA ILE A 81 -22.24 -5.63 -18.71
C ILE A 81 -21.65 -4.90 -17.51
N TYR A 82 -22.50 -4.48 -16.57
CA TYR A 82 -22.05 -3.82 -15.35
C TYR A 82 -21.13 -4.73 -14.52
N ASP A 83 -21.50 -5.99 -14.34
CA ASP A 83 -20.66 -6.96 -13.66
C ASP A 83 -19.35 -7.17 -14.44
N LEU A 84 -19.36 -7.29 -15.76
CA LEU A 84 -18.13 -7.42 -16.55
C LEU A 84 -17.19 -6.22 -16.45
N THR A 85 -17.74 -5.00 -16.47
CA THR A 85 -16.97 -3.74 -16.51
C THR A 85 -16.50 -3.30 -15.12
N PHE A 86 -17.30 -3.57 -14.09
CA PHE A 86 -17.01 -3.17 -12.71
C PHE A 86 -16.62 -4.34 -11.80
N THR A 87 -16.44 -5.55 -12.32
CA THR A 87 -15.68 -6.58 -11.60
C THR A 87 -14.20 -6.28 -11.74
N ALA A 88 -13.62 -5.72 -10.69
CA ALA A 88 -12.19 -5.50 -10.66
C ALA A 88 -11.46 -6.86 -10.72
N GLY A 89 -10.49 -6.96 -11.63
CA GLY A 89 -9.55 -8.07 -11.61
C GLY A 89 -8.93 -8.18 -10.22
N ARG A 90 -8.94 -9.38 -9.64
CA ARG A 90 -8.39 -9.61 -8.30
C ARG A 90 -6.90 -9.30 -8.31
N LYS A 91 -6.50 -8.23 -7.63
CA LYS A 91 -5.11 -7.79 -7.52
C LYS A 91 -4.62 -7.99 -6.10
N ARG A 92 -3.34 -8.36 -5.95
CA ARG A 92 -2.64 -8.28 -4.67
C ARG A 92 -1.92 -6.93 -4.63
N CYS A 93 -2.33 -6.06 -3.72
CA CYS A 93 -1.80 -4.71 -3.62
C CYS A 93 -0.86 -4.61 -2.43
N ILE A 94 0.43 -4.30 -2.65
CA ILE A 94 1.37 -3.99 -1.57
C ILE A 94 1.54 -2.48 -1.56
N TYR A 95 1.30 -1.85 -0.41
CA TYR A 95 1.65 -0.45 -0.22
C TYR A 95 2.99 -0.38 0.51
N VAL A 96 3.93 0.35 -0.05
CA VAL A 96 5.23 0.61 0.57
C VAL A 96 5.50 2.11 0.45
N PRO A 97 6.20 2.74 1.41
CA PRO A 97 6.67 4.10 1.23
C PRO A 97 7.38 4.24 -0.12
N TRP A 98 7.26 5.40 -0.76
CA TRP A 98 8.01 5.70 -1.99
C TRP A 98 9.53 5.52 -1.83
N THR A 99 10.03 5.59 -0.59
CA THR A 99 11.44 5.37 -0.25
C THR A 99 11.85 3.90 -0.28
N PHE A 100 10.89 2.98 -0.36
CA PHE A 100 11.16 1.56 -0.44
C PHE A 100 11.52 1.18 -1.88
N THR A 101 12.80 1.27 -2.22
CA THR A 101 13.37 0.96 -3.55
C THR A 101 13.64 -0.53 -3.77
N GLY A 102 13.12 -1.41 -2.89
CA GLY A 102 13.30 -2.85 -3.01
C GLY A 102 12.66 -3.40 -4.29
N LYS A 103 13.46 -4.00 -5.17
CA LYS A 103 12.98 -4.77 -6.31
C LYS A 103 12.31 -6.05 -5.78
N TYR A 104 11.01 -6.02 -5.54
CA TYR A 104 10.26 -7.27 -5.36
C TYR A 104 10.14 -7.93 -6.72
N ASP A 105 10.63 -9.16 -6.80
CA ASP A 105 10.53 -9.99 -7.98
C ASP A 105 9.05 -10.14 -8.32
N ARG A 106 8.64 -9.58 -9.46
CA ARG A 106 7.25 -9.61 -9.96
C ARG A 106 6.94 -11.04 -10.39
N GLY A 107 6.74 -11.92 -9.42
CA GLY A 107 6.38 -13.30 -9.67
C GLY A 107 5.08 -13.40 -10.49
N PRO A 108 4.75 -14.60 -11.00
CA PRO A 108 3.54 -14.83 -11.77
C PRO A 108 2.31 -14.63 -10.88
N GLY A 109 1.76 -13.42 -10.93
CA GLY A 109 0.78 -12.86 -10.02
C GLY A 109 1.15 -11.40 -9.76
N MET A 110 0.65 -10.50 -10.62
CA MET A 110 0.99 -9.08 -10.65
C MET A 110 0.77 -8.46 -9.26
N LEU A 111 1.88 -8.22 -8.54
CA LEU A 111 1.89 -7.45 -7.29
C LEU A 111 1.93 -5.98 -7.68
N SER A 112 0.82 -5.30 -7.44
CA SER A 112 0.74 -3.86 -7.63
C SER A 112 1.38 -3.19 -6.42
N ILE A 113 2.57 -2.62 -6.61
CA ILE A 113 3.26 -1.86 -5.57
C ILE A 113 2.91 -0.40 -5.76
N ASN A 114 2.32 0.23 -4.74
CA ASN A 114 1.93 1.63 -4.78
C ASN A 114 1.07 2.03 -5.98
N GLU A 115 0.33 1.08 -6.56
CA GLU A 115 -0.63 1.42 -7.60
C GLU A 115 -1.68 2.35 -6.98
N LYS A 116 -1.91 3.49 -7.63
CA LYS A 116 -2.96 4.42 -7.25
C LYS A 116 -4.27 3.64 -7.15
N LEU A 117 -4.92 3.72 -5.99
CA LEU A 117 -6.18 3.05 -5.80
C LEU A 117 -7.19 3.54 -6.84
N PRO A 118 -7.99 2.62 -7.42
CA PRO A 118 -9.05 3.05 -8.31
C PRO A 118 -9.96 4.00 -7.56
N HIS A 119 -10.19 5.18 -8.14
CA HIS A 119 -11.04 6.16 -7.52
C HIS A 119 -12.49 5.66 -7.60
N LEU A 120 -13.02 5.19 -6.47
CA LEU A 120 -14.34 4.54 -6.44
C LEU A 120 -15.51 5.52 -6.70
N LEU A 121 -15.24 6.82 -6.83
CA LEU A 121 -16.26 7.80 -7.18
C LEU A 121 -16.86 7.57 -8.58
N HIS A 122 -16.12 6.93 -9.49
CA HIS A 122 -16.61 6.58 -10.83
C HIS A 122 -17.52 5.34 -10.82
N VAL A 123 -17.59 4.61 -9.71
CA VAL A 123 -18.48 3.45 -9.55
C VAL A 123 -19.80 3.92 -8.95
N ASP A 124 -20.91 3.36 -9.44
CA ASP A 124 -22.24 3.65 -8.89
C ASP A 124 -22.30 3.33 -7.39
N ARG A 125 -23.03 4.15 -6.62
CA ARG A 125 -23.10 4.03 -5.16
C ARG A 125 -23.54 2.64 -4.70
N ARG A 126 -24.47 1.99 -5.41
CA ARG A 126 -24.95 0.63 -5.07
C ARG A 126 -23.86 -0.41 -5.31
N SER A 127 -23.04 -0.20 -6.34
CA SER A 127 -22.01 -1.14 -6.77
C SER A 127 -20.65 -0.94 -6.09
N ARG A 128 -20.37 0.24 -5.52
CA ARG A 128 -19.11 0.51 -4.78
C ARG A 128 -18.81 -0.56 -3.74
N LYS A 129 -19.82 -1.00 -2.98
CA LYS A 129 -19.64 -2.05 -1.95
C LYS A 129 -19.23 -3.39 -2.56
N LYS A 130 -19.85 -3.79 -3.68
CA LYS A 130 -19.51 -5.02 -4.41
C LYS A 130 -18.10 -4.92 -4.99
N PHE A 131 -17.78 -3.80 -5.63
CA PHE A 131 -16.45 -3.51 -6.17
C PHE A 131 -15.38 -3.59 -5.07
N ALA A 132 -15.56 -2.85 -3.98
CA ALA A 132 -14.62 -2.83 -2.86
C ALA A 132 -14.41 -4.24 -2.29
N ARG A 133 -15.48 -5.01 -2.09
CA ARG A 133 -15.37 -6.40 -1.63
C ARG A 133 -14.60 -7.29 -2.60
N MET A 134 -14.76 -7.11 -3.91
CA MET A 134 -14.03 -7.90 -4.90
C MET A 134 -12.57 -7.48 -5.04
N TYR A 135 -12.29 -6.18 -4.92
CA TYR A 135 -10.95 -5.62 -5.04
C TYR A 135 -10.11 -5.87 -3.78
N PHE A 136 -10.63 -5.53 -2.60
CA PHE A 136 -9.92 -5.64 -1.33
C PHE A 136 -10.11 -6.99 -0.64
N GLY A 137 -11.25 -7.65 -0.85
CA GLY A 137 -11.63 -8.88 -0.15
C GLY A 137 -11.15 -10.19 -0.78
N ASP A 138 -10.15 -10.17 -1.67
CA ASP A 138 -9.50 -11.42 -2.08
C ASP A 138 -8.81 -12.04 -0.84
N PRO A 139 -9.04 -13.33 -0.52
CA PRO A 139 -8.36 -14.02 0.57
C PRO A 139 -6.82 -13.98 0.55
N LYS A 140 -6.22 -13.56 -0.56
CA LYS A 140 -4.77 -13.42 -0.78
C LYS A 140 -4.30 -11.96 -0.82
N SER A 141 -5.20 -11.00 -0.58
CA SER A 141 -4.85 -9.59 -0.47
C SER A 141 -4.13 -9.34 0.85
N ILE A 142 -3.05 -8.56 0.79
CA ILE A 142 -2.22 -8.22 1.94
C ILE A 142 -1.94 -6.73 1.85
N LEU A 143 -2.37 -5.92 2.82
CA LEU A 143 -1.92 -4.55 2.94
C LEU A 143 -0.67 -4.53 3.80
N VAL A 144 0.42 -4.02 3.24
CA VAL A 144 1.65 -3.74 3.97
C VAL A 144 1.72 -2.23 4.19
N ILE A 145 2.13 -1.79 5.37
CA ILE A 145 2.47 -0.40 5.67
C ILE A 145 3.82 -0.43 6.35
N HIS A 146 4.71 0.50 6.01
CA HIS A 146 6.01 0.58 6.67
C HIS A 146 6.10 1.87 7.50
N GLY A 147 6.85 1.83 8.60
CA GLY A 147 6.87 2.77 9.74
C GLY A 147 7.05 4.30 9.52
N GLY A 148 7.01 4.78 8.28
CA GLY A 148 6.92 6.22 7.96
C GLY A 148 5.87 6.55 6.89
N ALA A 149 5.16 5.56 6.36
CA ALA A 149 4.21 5.72 5.27
C ALA A 149 2.75 5.81 5.71
N ILE A 150 2.44 5.73 7.02
CA ILE A 150 1.05 5.81 7.53
C ILE A 150 0.33 7.02 6.92
N ARG A 151 1.01 8.17 6.89
CA ARG A 151 0.48 9.45 6.37
C ARG A 151 0.16 9.42 4.87
N ASN A 152 0.77 8.52 4.12
CA ASN A 152 0.63 8.40 2.67
C ASN A 152 -0.41 7.36 2.26
N VAL A 153 -1.00 6.63 3.21
CA VAL A 153 -2.02 5.63 2.92
C VAL A 153 -3.38 6.33 2.90
N HIS A 154 -3.98 6.41 1.72
CA HIS A 154 -5.31 7.00 1.51
C HIS A 154 -6.31 5.88 1.23
N ILE A 155 -6.66 5.14 2.27
CA ILE A 155 -7.64 4.04 2.23
C ILE A 155 -8.69 4.31 3.29
N GLU A 156 -9.96 4.33 2.89
CA GLU A 156 -11.07 4.42 3.85
C GLU A 156 -11.08 3.20 4.78
N SER A 157 -11.35 3.40 6.07
CA SER A 157 -11.38 2.34 7.09
C SER A 157 -12.27 1.16 6.69
N GLN A 158 -13.44 1.42 6.10
CA GLN A 158 -14.36 0.40 5.61
C GLN A 158 -13.74 -0.53 4.54
N HIS A 159 -12.76 -0.05 3.78
CA HIS A 159 -12.04 -0.88 2.80
C HIS A 159 -10.94 -1.71 3.48
N LEU A 160 -10.29 -1.17 4.51
CA LEU A 160 -9.31 -1.91 5.29
C LEU A 160 -9.92 -3.13 5.99
N GLU A 161 -11.17 -3.03 6.43
CA GLU A 161 -11.91 -4.17 7.02
C GLU A 161 -12.07 -5.36 6.08
N LEU A 162 -12.04 -5.12 4.77
CA LEU A 162 -12.17 -6.15 3.75
C LEU A 162 -10.85 -6.88 3.50
N ILE A 163 -9.71 -6.28 3.87
CA ILE A 163 -8.39 -6.85 3.60
C ILE A 163 -8.09 -7.91 4.67
N PRO A 164 -7.86 -9.18 4.28
CA PRO A 164 -7.67 -10.27 5.25
C PRO A 164 -6.39 -10.15 6.07
N GLU A 165 -5.32 -9.62 5.48
CA GLU A 165 -4.00 -9.56 6.08
C GLU A 165 -3.50 -8.12 6.09
N LEU A 166 -3.34 -7.57 7.29
CA LEU A 166 -2.87 -6.21 7.53
C LEU A 166 -1.52 -6.31 8.24
N VAL A 167 -0.47 -5.81 7.61
CA VAL A 167 0.90 -5.93 8.12
C VAL A 167 1.51 -4.55 8.26
N PHE A 168 2.08 -4.29 9.43
CA PHE A 168 2.88 -3.13 9.69
C PHE A 168 4.36 -3.52 9.83
N ILE A 169 5.20 -3.04 8.92
CA ILE A 169 6.64 -3.26 8.94
C ILE A 169 7.33 -2.11 9.67
N ARG A 170 8.02 -2.45 10.75
CA ARG A 170 8.84 -1.51 11.52
C ARG A 170 10.03 -1.03 10.65
N GLY A 171 10.08 0.25 10.25
CA GLY A 171 11.22 0.85 9.51
C GLY A 171 12.31 1.62 10.29
N GLY A 172 13.44 1.02 10.70
CA GLY A 172 14.41 1.69 11.60
C GLY A 172 15.33 0.74 12.38
N ARG A 173 16.26 1.28 13.19
CA ARG A 173 17.28 0.52 13.96
C ARG A 173 16.98 0.32 15.46
N SER A 174 16.03 1.05 16.04
CA SER A 174 15.70 0.94 17.47
C SER A 174 14.20 0.80 17.62
N TRP A 175 13.76 -0.45 17.85
CA TRP A 175 12.36 -0.80 18.00
C TRP A 175 12.11 -1.47 19.34
N ASP A 176 11.23 -0.86 20.11
CA ASP A 176 10.67 -1.39 21.35
C ASP A 176 9.14 -1.48 21.21
N ASP A 177 8.50 -2.14 22.18
CA ASP A 177 7.04 -2.30 22.21
C ASP A 177 6.32 -0.94 22.26
N ALA A 178 6.96 0.09 22.83
CA ALA A 178 6.44 1.44 22.89
C ALA A 178 6.28 2.09 21.51
N TYR A 179 7.08 1.67 20.51
CA TYR A 179 6.88 2.13 19.15
C TYR A 179 5.62 1.55 18.51
N ASP A 180 5.32 0.27 18.74
CA ASP A 180 4.11 -0.36 18.19
C ASP A 180 2.86 0.37 18.71
N ASP A 181 2.82 0.72 19.99
CA ASP A 181 1.74 1.50 20.59
C ASP A 181 1.58 2.88 19.95
N ARG A 182 2.70 3.58 19.71
CA ARG A 182 2.69 4.89 19.05
C ARG A 182 2.20 4.79 17.60
N ALA A 183 2.66 3.79 16.87
CA ALA A 183 2.21 3.54 15.50
C ALA A 183 0.72 3.22 15.44
N ARG A 184 0.18 2.44 16.41
CA ARG A 184 -1.27 2.20 16.53
C ARG A 184 -2.02 3.51 16.77
N GLN A 185 -1.57 4.33 17.72
CA GLN A 185 -2.18 5.64 18.00
C GLN A 185 -2.17 6.53 16.76
N ASP A 186 -1.06 6.60 16.03
CA ASP A 186 -0.96 7.35 14.78
C ASP A 186 -1.94 6.83 13.72
N MET A 187 -2.07 5.51 13.54
CA MET A 187 -3.02 4.94 12.59
C MET A 187 -4.47 5.28 12.95
N VAL A 188 -4.83 5.24 14.24
CA VAL A 188 -6.14 5.68 14.72
C VAL A 188 -6.36 7.18 14.45
N ALA A 189 -5.37 8.01 14.74
CA ALA A 189 -5.41 9.45 14.48
C ALA A 189 -5.57 9.78 12.98
N HIS A 190 -5.06 8.91 12.10
CA HIS A 190 -5.22 9.00 10.65
C HIS A 190 -6.51 8.34 10.11
N GLY A 191 -7.45 7.95 10.98
CA GLY A 191 -8.78 7.51 10.58
C GLY A 191 -8.90 6.03 10.18
N PHE A 192 -7.92 5.19 10.50
CA PHE A 192 -7.96 3.76 10.19
C PHE A 192 -9.07 3.03 10.98
N GLY A 193 -9.46 3.58 12.13
CA GLY A 193 -10.40 2.96 13.06
C GLY A 193 -9.72 1.95 14.00
N ALA A 194 -10.00 2.04 15.30
CA ALA A 194 -9.33 1.23 16.32
C ALA A 194 -9.47 -0.29 16.06
N ALA A 195 -10.66 -0.75 15.69
CA ALA A 195 -10.90 -2.17 15.40
C ALA A 195 -10.09 -2.72 14.21
N VAL A 196 -9.75 -1.86 13.25
CA VAL A 196 -8.89 -2.23 12.11
C VAL A 196 -7.43 -2.24 12.55
N VAL A 197 -7.00 -1.25 13.33
CA VAL A 197 -5.64 -1.15 13.85
C VAL A 197 -5.25 -2.37 14.69
N GLU A 198 -6.18 -2.91 15.48
CA GLU A 198 -5.96 -4.15 16.24
C GLU A 198 -5.68 -5.38 15.37
N LYS A 199 -6.13 -5.38 14.10
CA LYS A 199 -5.86 -6.46 13.16
C LYS A 199 -4.47 -6.37 12.53
N PHE A 200 -3.76 -5.25 12.68
CA PHE A 200 -2.41 -5.12 12.13
C PHE A 200 -1.42 -6.00 12.89
N GLU A 201 -0.69 -6.80 12.14
CA GLU A 201 0.44 -7.56 12.63
C GLU A 201 1.72 -6.73 12.47
N PHE A 202 2.37 -6.44 13.59
CA PHE A 202 3.60 -5.66 13.64
C PHE A 202 4.80 -6.60 13.55
N MET A 203 5.63 -6.41 12.53
CA MET A 203 6.78 -7.27 12.29
C MET A 203 7.98 -6.49 11.78
N SER A 204 9.16 -7.05 12.00
CA SER A 204 10.40 -6.55 11.40
C SER A 204 10.45 -6.86 9.89
N PRO A 205 11.25 -6.11 9.12
CA PRO A 205 11.45 -6.41 7.70
C PRO A 205 11.97 -7.83 7.45
N THR A 206 12.84 -8.35 8.33
CA THR A 206 13.41 -9.70 8.23
C THR A 206 12.35 -10.77 8.46
N GLU A 207 11.48 -10.61 9.46
CA GLU A 207 10.35 -11.51 9.71
C GLU A 207 9.37 -11.53 8.55
N PHE A 208 9.02 -10.34 8.01
CA PHE A 208 8.15 -10.23 6.84
C PHE A 208 8.71 -11.01 5.64
N VAL A 209 9.99 -10.79 5.31
CA VAL A 209 10.65 -11.48 4.20
C VAL A 209 10.71 -12.99 4.45
N ALA A 210 11.01 -13.43 5.68
CA ALA A 210 11.07 -14.85 6.03
C ALA A 210 9.69 -15.53 5.87
N ARG A 211 8.64 -14.91 6.40
CA ARG A 211 7.25 -15.37 6.27
C ARG A 211 6.84 -15.50 4.82
N TYR A 212 7.08 -14.48 4.00
CA TYR A 212 6.66 -14.49 2.60
C TYR A 212 7.45 -15.50 1.76
N LYS A 213 8.75 -15.67 2.04
CA LYS A 213 9.57 -16.75 1.42
C LYS A 213 9.01 -18.13 1.77
N ASP A 214 8.61 -18.36 3.03
CA ASP A 214 8.01 -19.62 3.44
C ASP A 214 6.66 -19.86 2.75
N GLN A 215 5.79 -18.84 2.69
CA GLN A 215 4.51 -18.92 1.98
C GLN A 215 4.71 -19.26 0.50
N ALA A 216 5.65 -18.60 -0.18
CA ALA A 216 6.01 -18.91 -1.56
C ALA A 216 6.51 -20.35 -1.73
N ARG A 217 7.33 -20.84 -0.80
CA ARG A 217 7.81 -22.23 -0.78
C ARG A 217 6.66 -23.22 -0.63
N ARG A 218 5.70 -22.97 0.28
CA ARG A 218 4.50 -23.80 0.47
C ARG A 218 3.66 -23.87 -0.79
N VAL A 219 3.44 -22.73 -1.45
CA VAL A 219 2.69 -22.66 -2.72
C VAL A 219 3.38 -23.47 -3.83
N ARG A 220 4.71 -23.33 -3.97
CA ARG A 220 5.49 -24.11 -4.95
C ARG A 220 5.41 -25.62 -4.68
N LYS A 221 5.56 -26.03 -3.42
CA LYS A 221 5.43 -27.44 -3.00
C LYS A 221 4.02 -27.99 -3.29
N ALA A 222 2.98 -27.21 -3.02
CA ALA A 222 1.60 -27.60 -3.31
C ALA A 222 1.34 -27.74 -4.83
N LYS A 223 1.87 -26.82 -5.64
CA LYS A 223 1.78 -26.91 -7.12
C LYS A 223 2.53 -28.14 -7.65
N ALA A 224 3.73 -28.42 -7.16
CA ALA A 224 4.51 -29.60 -7.57
C ALA A 224 3.76 -30.91 -7.26
N ARG A 225 3.14 -31.02 -6.08
CA ARG A 225 2.31 -32.17 -5.70
C ARG A 225 1.06 -32.34 -6.57
N ARG A 226 0.44 -31.23 -7.01
CA ARG A 226 -0.70 -31.30 -7.94
C ARG A 226 -0.27 -31.77 -9.32
N LYS A 227 0.85 -31.26 -9.83
CA LYS A 227 1.42 -31.66 -11.12
C LYS A 227 1.80 -33.15 -11.12
N SER A 228 2.44 -33.64 -10.05
CA SER A 228 2.82 -35.05 -9.94
C SER A 228 1.62 -36.00 -9.86
N ARG A 229 0.48 -35.55 -9.33
CA ARG A 229 -0.77 -36.33 -9.31
C ARG A 229 -1.44 -36.40 -10.67
N GLN A 230 -1.37 -35.33 -11.46
CA GLN A 230 -1.94 -35.29 -12.82
C GLN A 230 -1.11 -36.09 -13.83
N SER A 231 0.18 -36.31 -13.56
CA SER A 231 1.08 -37.08 -14.42
C SER A 231 1.15 -38.58 -14.11
N LEU A 232 0.39 -39.08 -13.11
CA LEU A 232 0.29 -40.51 -12.88
C LEU A 232 -0.52 -41.10 -14.04
N PRO A 233 0.05 -42.04 -14.83
CA PRO A 233 -0.70 -42.67 -15.90
C PRO A 233 -1.95 -43.30 -15.29
N HIS A 234 -3.11 -43.07 -15.91
CA HIS A 234 -4.30 -43.86 -15.61
C HIS A 234 -3.90 -45.30 -15.84
N ALA A 235 -3.66 -46.05 -14.75
CA ALA A 235 -3.47 -47.48 -14.84
C ALA A 235 -4.75 -48.01 -15.48
N VAL A 236 -4.63 -48.45 -16.74
CA VAL A 236 -5.68 -49.15 -17.44
C VAL A 236 -5.93 -50.38 -16.60
N VAL A 237 -7.03 -50.37 -15.85
CA VAL A 237 -7.50 -51.56 -15.17
C VAL A 237 -8.07 -52.42 -16.28
N ASP A 238 -7.22 -53.27 -16.85
CA ASP A 238 -7.68 -54.34 -17.73
C ASP A 238 -8.61 -55.23 -16.89
N GLY A 239 -9.91 -55.09 -17.14
CA GLY A 239 -10.93 -55.93 -16.55
C GLY A 239 -10.91 -57.32 -17.20
N PRO A 240 -11.25 -58.38 -16.44
CA PRO A 240 -11.34 -59.75 -16.94
C PRO A 240 -12.47 -59.95 -17.96
#